data_AF-A0A951I0G4-F1
#
_entry.id   AF-A0A951I0G4-F1
#
_cell.length_a   1.000
_cell.length_b   1.000
_cell.length_c   1.000
_cell.angle_alpha   90.00
_cell.angle_beta   90.00
_cell.angle_gamma   90.00
#
_symmetry.space_group_name_H-M   'P 1'
#
loop_
_entity.id
_entity.type
_entity.pdbx_description
1 polymer ?
#
loop_
_entity_poly.entity_id
_entity_poly.type
_entity_poly.pdbx_seq_one_letter_code
_entity_poly.pdbx_strand_id
1 'polypeptide(L)' 'MANGKKAKQWMTTTEATSYLGVSSKTMARLIRDGVVKTHDHPLDRRKKLVRFADITRLKEAADRAAA' A
#
# COMPACT_ATOMS: atom_id res chain seq x y z
N MET A 1 -5.47 -13.91 -24.89
CA MET A 1 -6.30 -12.76 -24.50
C MET A 1 -5.68 -12.11 -23.29
N ALA A 2 -5.17 -10.88 -23.42
CA ALA A 2 -4.59 -10.14 -22.30
C ALA A 2 -5.70 -9.83 -21.30
N ASN A 3 -5.85 -10.68 -20.28
CA ASN A 3 -6.74 -10.41 -19.17
C ASN A 3 -6.09 -9.27 -18.38
N GLY A 4 -6.42 -8.04 -18.73
CA GLY A 4 -5.92 -6.84 -18.07
C GLY A 4 -6.09 -7.04 -16.57
N LYS A 5 -4.98 -7.16 -15.85
CA LYS A 5 -4.97 -7.19 -14.39
C LYS A 5 -5.75 -5.96 -13.95
N LYS A 6 -7.01 -6.11 -13.53
CA LYS A 6 -7.71 -5.05 -12.81
C LYS A 6 -6.82 -4.74 -11.62
N ALA A 7 -6.08 -3.64 -11.69
CA ALA A 7 -5.25 -3.20 -10.58
C ALA A 7 -6.20 -3.12 -9.39
N LYS A 8 -5.99 -3.98 -8.39
CA LYS A 8 -6.83 -4.05 -7.21
C LYS A 8 -6.84 -2.65 -6.62
N GLN A 9 -7.95 -1.91 -6.71
CA GLN A 9 -7.93 -0.46 -6.43
C GLN A 9 -7.53 -0.15 -4.98
N TRP A 10 -7.87 -1.08 -4.07
CA TRP A 10 -7.65 -0.99 -2.64
C TRP A 10 -7.01 -2.27 -2.12
N MET A 11 -6.06 -2.15 -1.21
CA MET A 11 -5.47 -3.28 -0.50
C MET A 11 -5.45 -2.99 1.00
N THR A 12 -5.39 -4.03 1.81
CA THR A 12 -5.18 -3.90 3.26
C THR A 12 -3.75 -3.48 3.58
N THR A 13 -3.52 -2.96 4.78
CA THR A 13 -2.18 -2.66 5.27
C THR A 13 -1.27 -3.89 5.28
N THR A 14 -1.81 -5.07 5.59
CA THR A 14 -1.08 -6.35 5.55
C THR A 14 -0.64 -6.70 4.13
N GLU A 15 -1.53 -6.60 3.15
CA GLU A 15 -1.15 -6.83 1.74
C GLU A 15 -0.10 -5.82 1.28
N ALA A 16 -0.23 -4.56 1.70
CA ALA A 16 0.74 -3.53 1.38
C ALA A 16 2.12 -3.79 2.01
N THR A 17 2.18 -4.34 3.22
CA THR A 17 3.47 -4.76 3.82
C THR A 17 4.15 -5.85 3.01
N SER A 18 3.39 -6.88 2.59
CA SER A 18 3.91 -7.96 1.75
C SER A 18 4.35 -7.45 0.38
N TYR A 19 3.62 -6.50 -0.20
CA TYR A 19 3.95 -5.93 -1.50
C TYR A 19 5.20 -5.05 -1.49
N LEU A 20 5.36 -4.21 -0.46
CA LEU A 20 6.55 -3.37 -0.28
C LEU A 20 7.77 -4.16 0.22
N GLY A 21 7.56 -5.35 0.80
CA GLY A 21 8.64 -6.12 1.45
C GLY A 21 9.10 -5.49 2.77
N VAL A 22 8.21 -4.79 3.47
CA VAL A 22 8.54 -4.07 4.72
C VAL A 22 7.80 -4.66 5.91
N SER A 23 8.34 -4.44 7.11
CA SER A 23 7.67 -4.84 8.34
C SER A 23 6.40 -4.02 8.62
N SER A 24 5.48 -4.58 9.42
CA SER A 24 4.29 -3.85 9.88
C SER A 24 4.63 -2.60 10.69
N LYS A 25 5.75 -2.59 11.43
CA LYS A 25 6.24 -1.39 12.13
C LYS A 25 6.67 -0.30 11.16
N THR A 26 7.36 -0.67 10.08
CA THR A 26 7.76 0.26 9.02
C THR A 26 6.53 0.84 8.32
N MET A 27 5.55 -0.01 7.97
CA MET A 27 4.28 0.46 7.41
C MET A 27 3.55 1.41 8.35
N ALA A 28 3.47 1.10 9.65
CA ALA A 28 2.85 1.97 10.63
C ALA A 28 3.55 3.34 10.73
N ARG A 29 4.88 3.37 10.60
CA ARG A 29 5.66 4.60 10.52
C ARG A 29 5.31 5.41 9.27
N LEU A 30 5.29 4.78 8.10
CA LEU A 30 4.92 5.43 6.84
C LEU A 30 3.50 6.05 6.87
N ILE A 31 2.56 5.37 7.53
CA ILE A 31 1.20 5.90 7.73
C ILE A 31 1.22 7.09 8.69
N ARG A 32 1.93 6.97 9.82
CA ARG A 32 2.05 8.03 10.83
C ARG A 32 2.72 9.29 10.26
N ASP A 33 3.77 9.11 9.47
CA ASP A 33 4.53 10.18 8.84
C ASP A 33 3.78 10.78 7.62
N GLY A 34 2.59 10.27 7.30
CA GLY A 34 1.72 10.79 6.23
C GLY A 34 2.16 10.40 4.82
N VAL A 35 3.20 9.59 4.67
CA VAL A 35 3.72 9.09 3.39
C VAL A 35 2.69 8.19 2.70
N VAL A 36 1.99 7.35 3.48
CA VAL A 36 0.92 6.47 2.97
C VAL A 36 -0.42 6.92 3.55
N LYS A 37 -1.35 7.31 2.66
CA LYS A 37 -2.72 7.62 3.06
C LYS A 37 -3.52 6.34 3.29
N THR A 38 -4.26 6.33 4.39
CA THR A 38 -5.17 5.23 4.74
C THR A 38 -6.62 5.69 4.68
N HIS A 39 -7.49 4.73 4.39
CA HIS A 39 -8.94 4.91 4.33
C HIS A 39 -9.60 3.85 5.20
N ASP A 40 -10.72 4.19 5.82
CA ASP A 40 -11.52 3.21 6.55
C ASP A 40 -12.17 2.22 5.58
N HIS A 41 -12.16 0.93 5.93
CA HIS A 41 -12.89 -0.05 5.15
C HIS A 41 -14.41 0.17 5.33
N PRO A 42 -15.19 0.29 4.24
CA PRO A 42 -16.60 0.71 4.30
C PRO A 42 -17.50 -0.26 5.07
N LEU A 43 -17.15 -1.55 5.07
CA LEU A 43 -17.89 -2.60 5.78
C LEU A 43 -17.27 -2.98 7.13
N ASP A 44 -16.06 -2.52 7.44
CA ASP A 44 -15.33 -2.91 8.65
C ASP A 44 -14.37 -1.80 9.10
N ARG A 45 -14.88 -0.86 9.91
CA ARG A 45 -14.12 0.33 10.31
C ARG A 45 -12.85 0.01 11.13
N ARG A 46 -12.66 -1.24 11.57
CA ARG A 46 -11.43 -1.68 12.25
C ARG A 46 -10.28 -1.90 11.28
N LYS A 47 -10.59 -2.14 10.00
CA LYS A 47 -9.60 -2.36 8.94
C LYS A 47 -9.30 -1.06 8.21
N LYS A 48 -8.02 -0.86 7.92
CA LYS A 48 -7.53 0.24 7.11
C LYS A 48 -7.16 -0.27 5.72
N LEU A 49 -7.59 0.47 4.71
CA LEU A 49 -7.27 0.24 3.31
C LEU A 49 -6.30 1.31 2.83
N VAL A 50 -5.44 0.94 1.90
CA VAL A 50 -4.54 1.83 1.18
C VAL A 50 -4.76 1.66 -0.31
N ARG A 51 -4.53 2.72 -1.08
CA ARG A 51 -4.63 2.65 -2.54
C ARG A 51 -3.44 1.90 -3.10
N PHE A 52 -3.72 0.95 -3.99
CA PHE A 52 -2.66 0.19 -4.66
C PHE A 52 -1.70 1.11 -5.43
N ALA A 53 -2.23 2.11 -6.13
CA ALA A 53 -1.42 3.05 -6.91
C ALA A 53 -0.40 3.82 -6.05
N ASP A 54 -0.78 4.20 -4.82
CA ASP A 54 0.12 4.94 -3.92
C ASP A 54 1.25 4.03 -3.43
N ILE A 55 0.94 2.78 -3.12
CA ILE A 55 1.92 1.77 -2.71
C ILE A 55 2.88 1.43 -3.86
N THR A 56 2.39 1.26 -5.08
CA THR A 56 3.24 1.02 -6.26
C THR A 56 4.18 2.18 -6.53
N ARG A 57 3.68 3.42 -6.50
CA ARG A 57 4.52 4.62 -6.65
C ARG A 57 5.60 4.71 -5.57
N LEU A 58 5.27 4.34 -4.34
CA LEU A 58 6.24 4.31 -3.25
C LEU A 58 7.35 3.29 -3.50
N LYS A 59 6.99 2.09 -3.99
CA LYS A 59 7.95 1.05 -4.36
C LYS A 59 8.89 1.53 -5.46
N GLU A 60 8.34 2.08 -6.53
CA GLU A 60 9.11 2.62 -7.66
C GLU A 60 10.02 3.80 -7.25
N ALA A 61 9.59 4.61 -6.28
CA ALA A 61 10.43 5.68 -5.73
C ALA A 61 11.58 5.13 -4.87
N ALA A 62 11.33 4.10 -4.06
CA ALA A 62 12.35 3.42 -3.27
C ALA A 62 13.37 2.71 -4.15
N ASP A 63 12.91 1.99 -5.18
CA ASP A 63 13.77 1.27 -6.13
C ASP A 63 14.67 2.25 -6.91
N ARG A 64 14.15 3.44 -7.28
CA ARG A 64 14.93 4.51 -7.91
C ARG A 64 15.94 5.18 -6.99
N ALA A 65 15.65 5.27 -5.69
CA ALA A 65 16.59 5.83 -4.73
C ALA A 65 17.72 4.86 -4.35
N ALA A 66 17.53 3.56 -4.62
CA ALA A 66 18.50 2.50 -4.34
C ALA A 66 19.42 2.17 -5.53
N ALA A 67 19.14 2.74 -6.72
CA ALA A 67 19.94 2.59 -7.94
C ALA A 67 20.95 3.74 -8.10
#